data_AF-A0A8T4D7K3-F1
#
_entry.id   AF-A0A8T4D7K3-F1
#
_cell.length_a   1.000
_cell.length_b   1.000
_cell.length_c   1.000
_cell.angle_alpha   90.00
_cell.angle_beta   90.00
_cell.angle_gamma   90.00
#
_symmetry.space_group_name_H-M   'P 1'
#
loop_
_entity.id
_entity.type
_entity.pdbx_description
1 polymer ?
#
loop_
_entity_poly.entity_id
_entity_poly.type
_entity_poly.pdbx_seq_one_letter_code
_entity_poly.pdbx_strand_id
1 'polypeptide(L)'
;MKLNYRLIVSLVLVSVLSVASLSMICWAADETPFMTVTLKDIRFDEVGGTDLVNGGSEVSITLIMTNVSKELDRSTLTFHSELERAVGTISGEGLEEQALTNGGSYTLQHKKVAGDLKVTCSGEAPEVGKRESLTFLNLTQETTEGTYTVSLILKDVSSQTIENAIVAFDTATKAIAEADTAITDAEERGLDVEEAKNSLALANEYLSNAQQLYYESKAEDALEEAENAVNAAQEAEAKASAAVSGRSYLNYGIIAAVIIVAIVVFMLLLQQRKRKRGVY
;
A
#
# COMPACT_ATOMS: atom_id res chain seq x y z
N MET A 1 -29.04 -0.01 26.15
CA MET A 1 -27.72 0.22 25.52
C MET A 1 -27.88 -0.13 24.05
N LYS A 2 -28.10 0.86 23.18
CA LYS A 2 -28.34 0.63 21.74
C LYS A 2 -26.98 0.67 21.05
N LEU A 3 -26.45 -0.50 20.70
CA LEU A 3 -25.22 -0.63 19.92
C LEU A 3 -25.45 0.00 18.54
N ASN A 4 -24.67 1.01 18.19
CA ASN A 4 -24.79 1.74 16.93
C ASN A 4 -24.22 0.86 15.80
N TYR A 5 -25.07 0.05 15.18
CA TYR A 5 -24.72 -0.91 14.14
C TYR A 5 -24.01 -0.27 12.92
N ARG A 6 -24.18 1.04 12.70
CA ARG A 6 -23.55 1.77 11.60
C ARG A 6 -22.03 1.96 11.77
N LEU A 7 -21.54 2.08 13.02
CA LEU A 7 -20.10 2.20 13.32
C LEU A 7 -19.37 0.85 13.20
N ILE A 8 -20.06 -0.26 13.48
CA ILE A 8 -19.49 -1.61 13.32
C ILE A 8 -19.42 -1.99 11.82
N VAL A 9 -20.39 -1.54 11.02
CA VAL A 9 -20.40 -1.84 9.57
C VAL A 9 -19.36 -1.01 8.81
N SER A 10 -19.04 0.23 9.21
CA SER A 10 -17.96 0.99 8.57
C SER A 10 -16.58 0.47 8.94
N LEU A 11 -16.37 0.04 10.19
CA LEU A 11 -15.08 -0.50 10.63
C LEU A 11 -14.77 -1.86 9.98
N VAL A 12 -15.81 -2.66 9.69
CA VAL A 12 -15.66 -3.92 8.94
C VAL A 12 -15.41 -3.65 7.45
N LEU A 13 -16.01 -2.62 6.83
CA LEU A 13 -15.75 -2.32 5.42
C LEU A 13 -14.33 -1.77 5.16
N VAL A 14 -13.74 -1.01 6.08
CA VAL A 14 -12.37 -0.50 5.94
C VAL A 14 -11.33 -1.59 6.24
N SER A 15 -11.64 -2.56 7.10
CA SER A 15 -10.75 -3.71 7.36
C SER A 15 -10.75 -4.79 6.27
N VAL A 16 -11.68 -4.73 5.30
CA VAL A 16 -11.78 -5.72 4.22
C VAL A 16 -11.00 -5.31 2.96
N LEU A 17 -10.55 -4.06 2.84
CA LEU A 17 -9.66 -3.64 1.74
C LEU A 17 -8.16 -3.78 2.04
N SER A 18 -7.75 -3.98 3.29
CA SER A 18 -6.34 -4.06 3.69
C SER A 18 -5.75 -5.47 3.79
N VAL A 19 -6.46 -6.50 3.32
CA VAL A 19 -5.96 -7.90 3.29
C VAL A 19 -6.09 -8.54 1.90
N ALA A 20 -6.26 -7.73 0.86
CA ALA A 20 -6.17 -8.20 -0.52
C ALA A 20 -4.78 -7.98 -1.13
N SER A 21 -3.71 -8.13 -0.35
CA SER A 21 -2.51 -8.81 -0.84
C SER A 21 -2.73 -10.32 -0.75
N LEU A 22 -3.88 -10.79 -1.27
CA LEU A 22 -3.90 -12.11 -1.87
C LEU A 22 -2.95 -11.98 -3.05
N SER A 23 -1.71 -12.44 -2.85
CA SER A 23 -0.97 -13.13 -3.89
C SER A 23 -1.98 -14.04 -4.58
N MET A 24 -2.49 -13.56 -5.71
CA MET A 24 -3.52 -14.23 -6.46
C MET A 24 -2.98 -15.62 -6.74
N ILE A 25 -3.63 -16.59 -6.09
CA ILE A 25 -3.59 -17.99 -6.48
C ILE A 25 -3.80 -17.98 -7.98
N CYS A 26 -2.74 -18.34 -8.71
CA CYS A 26 -2.77 -18.58 -10.14
C CYS A 26 -4.10 -19.27 -10.47
N TRP A 27 -4.86 -18.68 -11.40
CA TRP A 27 -5.73 -19.52 -12.20
C TRP A 27 -4.87 -20.68 -12.69
N ALA A 28 -5.28 -21.90 -12.33
CA ALA A 28 -4.60 -23.12 -12.73
C ALA A 28 -4.71 -23.22 -14.26
N ALA A 29 -3.79 -22.57 -14.96
CA ALA A 29 -3.34 -23.08 -16.23
C ALA A 29 -2.77 -24.47 -15.92
N ASP A 30 -3.20 -25.48 -16.67
CA ASP A 30 -2.73 -26.84 -16.45
C ASP A 30 -1.20 -26.84 -16.54
N GLU A 31 -0.55 -27.13 -15.42
CA GLU A 31 0.89 -27.34 -15.37
C GLU A 31 1.24 -28.45 -16.35
N THR A 32 2.33 -28.29 -17.09
CA THR A 32 2.74 -29.30 -18.07
C THR A 32 2.90 -30.68 -17.43
N PRO A 33 2.18 -31.71 -17.90
CA PRO A 33 2.40 -33.08 -17.42
C PRO A 33 3.65 -33.72 -18.05
N PHE A 34 4.30 -33.02 -18.99
CA PHE A 34 5.36 -33.59 -19.83
C PHE A 34 6.77 -33.30 -19.31
N MET A 35 6.93 -32.57 -18.21
CA MET A 35 8.21 -32.33 -17.55
C MET A 35 8.01 -31.80 -16.14
N THR A 36 9.00 -31.96 -15.28
CA THR A 36 9.03 -31.32 -13.95
C THR A 36 9.84 -30.04 -14.03
N VAL A 37 9.26 -28.92 -13.59
CA VAL A 37 9.92 -27.60 -13.65
C VAL A 37 10.35 -27.17 -12.25
N THR A 38 11.55 -26.65 -12.13
CA THR A 38 12.11 -26.14 -10.86
C THR A 38 12.76 -24.79 -11.08
N LEU A 39 12.30 -23.78 -10.35
CA LEU A 39 12.98 -22.49 -10.26
C LEU A 39 14.25 -22.65 -9.43
N LYS A 40 15.40 -22.50 -10.07
CA LYS A 40 16.71 -22.67 -9.42
C LYS A 40 17.22 -21.37 -8.82
N ASP A 41 17.02 -20.26 -9.53
CA ASP A 41 17.54 -18.96 -9.12
C ASP A 41 16.69 -17.84 -9.72
N ILE A 42 16.48 -16.79 -8.94
CA ILE A 42 15.91 -15.51 -9.37
C ILE A 42 16.65 -14.40 -8.63
N ARG A 43 17.21 -13.45 -9.38
CA ARG A 43 17.99 -12.34 -8.85
C ARG A 43 17.47 -11.03 -9.41
N PHE A 44 17.36 -10.04 -8.54
CA PHE A 44 17.00 -8.67 -8.84
C PHE A 44 17.39 -7.80 -7.65
N ASP A 45 17.50 -6.49 -7.89
CA ASP A 45 17.67 -5.55 -6.78
C ASP A 45 16.32 -5.24 -6.16
N GLU A 46 16.27 -5.28 -4.84
CA GLU A 46 15.07 -5.07 -4.04
C GLU A 46 14.84 -3.60 -3.72
N VAL A 47 13.58 -3.18 -3.66
CA VAL A 47 13.23 -1.85 -3.12
C VAL A 47 13.35 -1.89 -1.60
N GLY A 48 14.35 -1.25 -1.03
CA GLY A 48 14.45 -1.01 0.42
C GLY A 48 14.50 -2.29 1.30
N GLY A 49 14.96 -3.42 0.76
CA GLY A 49 14.98 -4.72 1.46
C GLY A 49 13.61 -5.39 1.58
N THR A 50 12.69 -5.07 0.66
CA THR A 50 11.41 -5.76 0.47
C THR A 50 11.52 -6.76 -0.68
N ASP A 51 10.59 -7.71 -0.79
CA ASP A 51 10.57 -8.67 -1.93
C ASP A 51 10.15 -8.04 -3.29
N LEU A 52 10.02 -6.71 -3.36
CA LEU A 52 9.62 -5.95 -4.56
C LEU A 52 10.83 -5.66 -5.43
N VAL A 53 10.64 -5.80 -6.75
CA VAL A 53 11.70 -5.56 -7.72
C VAL A 53 11.85 -4.05 -7.94
N ASN A 54 13.07 -3.55 -7.85
CA ASN A 54 13.36 -2.15 -8.16
C ASN A 54 13.32 -1.92 -9.67
N GLY A 55 12.49 -0.98 -10.12
CA GLY A 55 12.41 -0.58 -11.53
C GLY A 55 13.78 -0.15 -12.06
N GLY A 56 14.09 -0.54 -13.30
CA GLY A 56 15.39 -0.33 -13.94
C GLY A 56 16.50 -1.28 -13.47
N SER A 57 16.26 -2.18 -12.50
CA SER A 57 17.28 -3.14 -12.06
C SER A 57 17.41 -4.34 -13.01
N GLU A 58 18.60 -4.94 -13.03
CA GLU A 58 18.84 -6.18 -13.79
C GLU A 58 18.14 -7.37 -13.11
N VAL A 59 17.39 -8.13 -13.89
CA VAL A 59 16.70 -9.34 -13.47
C VAL A 59 17.36 -10.53 -14.16
N SER A 60 17.62 -11.59 -13.40
CA SER A 60 18.11 -12.88 -13.92
C SER A 60 17.33 -14.04 -13.33
N ILE A 61 16.83 -14.92 -14.19
CA ILE A 61 16.00 -16.08 -13.85
C ILE A 61 16.64 -17.33 -14.44
N THR A 62 16.71 -18.40 -13.65
CA THR A 62 17.13 -19.74 -14.09
C THR A 62 16.09 -20.79 -13.73
N LEU A 63 15.54 -21.44 -14.74
CA LEU A 63 14.69 -22.63 -14.63
C LEU A 63 15.45 -23.88 -15.02
N ILE A 64 15.20 -24.97 -14.31
CA ILE A 64 15.63 -26.32 -14.68
C ILE A 64 14.38 -27.17 -14.91
N MET A 65 14.30 -27.81 -16.07
CA MET A 65 13.24 -28.76 -16.41
C MET A 65 13.85 -30.15 -16.49
N THR A 66 13.26 -31.08 -15.76
CA THR A 66 13.70 -32.48 -15.66
C THR A 66 12.58 -33.41 -16.09
N ASN A 67 12.87 -34.71 -16.22
CA ASN A 67 11.88 -35.74 -16.54
C ASN A 67 11.06 -35.45 -17.82
N VAL A 68 11.70 -34.89 -18.85
CA VAL A 68 11.03 -34.60 -20.13
C VAL A 68 10.45 -35.89 -20.73
N SER A 69 9.13 -35.93 -20.86
CA SER A 69 8.37 -37.09 -21.32
C SER A 69 8.87 -37.57 -22.69
N LYS A 70 8.98 -38.89 -22.85
CA LYS A 70 9.37 -39.54 -24.11
C LYS A 70 8.18 -40.03 -24.93
N GLU A 71 6.97 -39.83 -24.42
CA GLU A 71 5.71 -40.18 -25.09
C GLU A 71 5.43 -39.23 -26.26
N LEU A 72 5.85 -37.98 -26.13
CA LEU A 72 5.81 -36.99 -27.20
C LEU A 72 7.03 -37.12 -28.11
N ASP A 73 6.82 -36.92 -29.42
CA ASP A 73 7.92 -36.75 -30.37
C ASP A 73 8.50 -35.33 -30.29
N ARG A 74 7.61 -34.33 -30.31
CA ARG A 74 7.95 -32.90 -30.30
C ARG A 74 6.90 -32.07 -29.57
N SER A 75 7.33 -30.95 -29.01
CA SER A 75 6.46 -29.88 -28.53
C SER A 75 7.03 -28.52 -28.92
N THR A 76 6.23 -27.47 -28.85
CA THR A 76 6.68 -26.09 -29.06
C THR A 76 6.65 -25.35 -27.74
N LEU A 77 7.79 -24.84 -27.29
CA LEU A 77 7.88 -23.95 -26.14
C LEU A 77 7.79 -22.51 -26.62
N THR A 78 6.91 -21.70 -26.04
CA THR A 78 6.77 -20.28 -26.37
C THR A 78 7.17 -19.43 -25.18
N PHE A 79 8.06 -18.48 -25.42
CA PHE A 79 8.63 -17.60 -24.41
C PHE A 79 8.03 -16.20 -24.49
N HIS A 80 7.60 -15.68 -23.35
CA HIS A 80 7.15 -14.30 -23.20
C HIS A 80 7.73 -13.68 -21.93
N SER A 81 8.11 -12.40 -22.03
CA SER A 81 8.67 -11.61 -20.93
C SER A 81 8.35 -10.14 -21.14
N GLU A 82 7.99 -9.46 -20.06
CA GLU A 82 7.78 -8.01 -20.00
C GLU A 82 9.03 -7.25 -19.53
N LEU A 83 10.13 -7.97 -19.24
CA LEU A 83 11.44 -7.34 -19.02
C LEU A 83 11.91 -6.58 -20.28
N GLU A 84 12.52 -5.43 -20.06
CA GLU A 84 13.16 -4.66 -21.11
C GLU A 84 14.41 -5.38 -21.61
N ARG A 85 14.61 -5.37 -22.93
CA ARG A 85 15.74 -6.03 -23.59
C ARG A 85 15.91 -7.50 -23.15
N ALA A 86 14.79 -8.17 -22.87
CA ALA A 86 14.77 -9.56 -22.44
C ALA A 86 15.53 -10.47 -23.42
N VAL A 87 16.53 -11.19 -22.90
CA VAL A 87 17.26 -12.24 -23.57
C VAL A 87 17.01 -13.53 -22.82
N GLY A 88 16.41 -14.51 -23.50
CA GLY A 88 16.32 -15.86 -22.99
C GLY A 88 17.31 -16.78 -23.71
N THR A 89 17.69 -17.88 -23.07
CA THR A 89 18.34 -19.01 -23.73
C THR A 89 17.77 -20.32 -23.23
N ILE A 90 17.73 -21.31 -24.10
CA ILE A 90 17.44 -22.70 -23.75
C ILE A 90 18.64 -23.57 -24.12
N SER A 91 19.05 -24.42 -23.19
CA SER A 91 20.20 -25.33 -23.35
C SER A 91 19.92 -26.65 -22.63
N GLY A 92 20.61 -27.72 -23.04
CA GLY A 92 20.47 -29.03 -22.42
C GLY A 92 21.42 -30.05 -23.05
N GLU A 93 21.68 -31.14 -22.36
CA GLU A 93 22.53 -32.20 -22.90
C GLU A 93 21.89 -32.83 -24.15
N GLY A 94 22.62 -32.79 -25.28
CA GLY A 94 22.13 -33.27 -26.57
C GLY A 94 21.31 -32.26 -27.38
N LEU A 95 21.21 -31.01 -26.92
CA LEU A 95 20.57 -29.91 -27.65
C LEU A 95 21.57 -28.82 -28.03
N GLU A 96 21.33 -28.18 -29.18
CA GLU A 96 22.00 -26.93 -29.51
C GLU A 96 21.41 -25.81 -28.66
N GLU A 97 22.28 -24.98 -28.08
CA GLU A 97 21.86 -23.78 -27.36
C GLU A 97 21.17 -22.82 -28.33
N GLN A 98 19.99 -22.33 -27.94
CA GLN A 98 19.22 -21.42 -28.76
C GLN A 98 18.77 -20.21 -27.94
N ALA A 99 18.92 -19.03 -28.52
CA ALA A 99 18.37 -17.81 -27.96
C ALA A 99 16.84 -17.80 -28.07
N LEU A 100 16.17 -17.40 -26.99
CA LEU A 100 14.75 -17.15 -26.91
C LEU A 100 14.54 -15.63 -26.93
N THR A 101 13.82 -15.15 -27.93
CA THR A 101 13.35 -13.76 -28.00
C THR A 101 11.93 -13.68 -27.45
N ASN A 102 11.51 -12.52 -26.96
CA ASN A 102 10.11 -12.30 -26.54
C ASN A 102 9.14 -12.65 -27.70
N GLY A 103 8.11 -13.46 -27.41
CA GLY A 103 7.19 -14.03 -28.40
C GLY A 103 7.79 -15.11 -29.29
N GLY A 104 9.06 -15.47 -29.07
CA GLY A 104 9.77 -16.52 -29.79
C GLY A 104 9.34 -17.91 -29.36
N SER A 105 9.55 -18.88 -30.23
CA SER A 105 9.24 -20.28 -29.98
C SER A 105 10.42 -21.20 -30.24
N TYR A 106 10.46 -22.32 -29.52
CA TYR A 106 11.47 -23.36 -29.61
C TYR A 106 10.81 -24.72 -29.76
N THR A 107 11.15 -25.47 -30.82
CA THR A 107 10.66 -26.84 -30.97
C THR A 107 11.54 -27.82 -30.20
N LEU A 108 11.01 -28.31 -29.09
CA LEU A 108 11.66 -29.33 -28.27
C LEU A 108 11.50 -30.71 -28.89
N GLN A 109 12.60 -31.38 -29.21
CA GLN A 109 12.60 -32.79 -29.64
C GLN A 109 12.79 -33.70 -28.44
N HIS A 110 11.68 -34.09 -27.82
CA HIS A 110 11.61 -34.83 -26.55
C HIS A 110 12.52 -36.06 -26.51
N LYS A 111 12.57 -36.84 -27.58
CA LYS A 111 13.39 -38.06 -27.68
C LYS A 111 14.91 -37.80 -27.72
N LYS A 112 15.34 -36.60 -28.11
CA LYS A 112 16.77 -36.22 -28.19
C LYS A 112 17.33 -35.65 -26.89
N VAL A 113 16.47 -35.22 -25.98
CA VAL A 113 16.88 -34.67 -24.68
C VAL A 113 17.50 -35.78 -23.83
N ALA A 114 18.80 -35.71 -23.54
CA ALA A 114 19.48 -36.76 -22.76
C ALA A 114 19.47 -36.49 -21.24
N GLY A 115 19.22 -35.25 -20.83
CA GLY A 115 19.24 -34.83 -19.42
C GLY A 115 18.34 -33.64 -19.14
N ASP A 116 18.76 -32.77 -18.22
CA ASP A 116 18.00 -31.60 -17.81
C ASP A 116 18.04 -30.49 -18.87
N LEU A 117 16.92 -29.78 -19.03
CA LEU A 117 16.85 -28.55 -19.79
C LEU A 117 17.04 -27.37 -18.86
N LYS A 118 17.92 -26.46 -19.23
CA LYS A 118 18.11 -25.19 -18.55
C LYS A 118 17.56 -24.07 -19.42
N VAL A 119 16.63 -23.31 -18.85
CA VAL A 119 16.19 -22.03 -19.43
C VAL A 119 16.70 -20.91 -18.54
N THR A 120 17.37 -19.95 -19.15
CA THR A 120 17.72 -18.69 -18.49
C THR A 120 17.03 -17.54 -19.18
N CYS A 121 16.66 -16.54 -18.39
CA CYS A 121 16.10 -15.28 -18.86
C CYS A 121 16.78 -14.16 -18.09
N SER A 122 17.22 -13.14 -18.81
CA SER A 122 17.75 -11.91 -18.23
C SER A 122 17.22 -10.70 -18.96
N GLY A 123 17.09 -9.59 -18.25
CA GLY A 123 16.66 -8.31 -18.81
C GLY A 123 16.61 -7.27 -17.70
N GLU A 124 16.12 -6.08 -18.03
CA GLU A 124 15.91 -5.04 -17.03
C GLU A 124 14.43 -5.00 -16.64
N ALA A 125 14.13 -4.86 -15.34
CA ALA A 125 12.77 -4.58 -14.91
C ALA A 125 12.38 -3.20 -15.46
N PRO A 126 11.22 -3.05 -16.12
CA PRO A 126 10.83 -1.75 -16.66
C PRO A 126 10.64 -0.73 -15.53
N GLU A 127 10.93 0.53 -15.81
CA GLU A 127 10.57 1.61 -14.91
C GLU A 127 9.05 1.79 -14.88
N VAL A 128 8.48 1.81 -13.68
CA VAL A 128 7.05 1.98 -13.46
C VAL A 128 6.82 3.25 -12.64
N GLY A 129 5.73 3.96 -12.91
CA GLY A 129 5.36 5.16 -12.14
C GLY A 129 4.41 4.88 -10.96
N LYS A 130 3.98 3.63 -10.81
CA LYS A 130 3.22 3.09 -9.67
C LYS A 130 3.56 1.61 -9.51
N ARG A 131 3.21 0.99 -8.38
CA ARG A 131 3.46 -0.44 -8.19
C ARG A 131 2.66 -1.25 -9.22
N GLU A 132 3.33 -2.10 -9.99
CA GLU A 132 2.71 -2.93 -11.03
C GLU A 132 3.21 -4.37 -10.97
N SER A 133 2.30 -5.34 -11.17
CA SER A 133 2.65 -6.76 -11.28
C SER A 133 2.96 -7.09 -12.74
N LEU A 134 4.18 -7.55 -13.00
CA LEU A 134 4.67 -7.84 -14.35
C LEU A 134 5.09 -9.30 -14.52
N THR A 135 4.98 -9.78 -15.75
CA THR A 135 5.33 -11.11 -16.20
C THR A 135 6.80 -11.15 -16.58
N PHE A 136 7.65 -11.55 -15.64
CA PHE A 136 9.08 -11.67 -15.89
C PHE A 136 9.41 -12.90 -16.75
N LEU A 137 8.63 -13.97 -16.60
CA LEU A 137 8.76 -15.15 -17.43
C LEU A 137 7.42 -15.87 -17.56
N ASN A 138 6.93 -16.00 -18.79
CA ASN A 138 5.88 -16.93 -19.13
C ASN A 138 6.40 -17.89 -20.20
N LEU A 139 6.54 -19.15 -19.81
CA LEU A 139 6.92 -20.24 -20.69
C LEU A 139 5.72 -21.17 -20.81
N THR A 140 5.23 -21.34 -22.04
CA THR A 140 4.13 -22.26 -22.36
C THR A 140 4.63 -23.37 -23.27
N GLN A 141 3.94 -24.50 -23.25
CA GLN A 141 4.23 -25.66 -24.09
C GLN A 141 2.98 -26.03 -24.88
N GLU A 142 3.06 -25.95 -26.20
CA GLU A 142 2.06 -26.46 -27.11
C GLU A 142 2.42 -27.88 -27.57
N THR A 143 1.43 -28.77 -27.50
CA THR A 143 1.50 -30.17 -27.93
C THR A 143 0.32 -30.49 -28.83
N THR A 144 0.22 -31.73 -29.32
CA THR A 144 -0.96 -32.20 -30.06
C THR A 144 -2.23 -32.27 -29.20
N GLU A 145 -2.08 -32.34 -27.87
CA GLU A 145 -3.20 -32.50 -26.92
C GLU A 145 -3.71 -31.17 -26.38
N GLY A 146 -2.90 -30.11 -26.45
CA GLY A 146 -3.24 -28.78 -25.96
C GLY A 146 -2.03 -27.93 -25.62
N THR A 147 -2.29 -26.78 -25.02
CA THR A 147 -1.29 -25.81 -24.55
C THR A 147 -1.27 -25.82 -23.03
N TYR A 148 -0.07 -25.94 -22.47
CA TYR A 148 0.18 -26.05 -21.04
C TYR A 148 1.10 -24.94 -20.56
N THR A 149 0.95 -24.52 -19.31
CA THR A 149 1.92 -23.61 -18.70
C THR A 149 3.09 -24.42 -18.15
N VAL A 150 4.29 -24.06 -18.57
CA VAL A 150 5.54 -24.65 -18.06
C VAL A 150 6.00 -23.86 -16.84
N SER A 151 5.99 -22.52 -16.94
CA SER A 151 6.32 -21.63 -15.83
C SER A 151 5.72 -20.26 -16.04
N LEU A 152 5.13 -19.71 -14.97
CA LEU A 152 4.69 -18.32 -14.93
C LEU A 152 5.30 -17.66 -13.69
N ILE A 153 6.16 -16.67 -13.91
CA ILE A 153 6.81 -15.88 -12.85
C ILE A 153 6.29 -14.46 -12.97
N LEU A 154 5.46 -14.09 -11.99
CA LEU A 154 4.96 -12.74 -11.79
C LEU A 154 5.74 -12.09 -10.65
N LYS A 155 6.10 -10.82 -10.83
CA LYS A 155 6.76 -10.00 -9.81
C LYS A 155 6.20 -8.59 -9.80
N ASP A 156 6.02 -8.07 -8.59
CA ASP A 156 5.68 -6.67 -8.40
C ASP A 156 6.94 -5.82 -8.57
N VAL A 157 6.86 -4.83 -9.46
CA VAL A 157 7.89 -3.83 -9.71
C VAL A 157 7.47 -2.53 -9.06
N SER A 158 8.42 -1.86 -8.41
CA SER A 158 8.21 -0.61 -7.71
C SER A 158 9.49 0.23 -7.68
N SER A 159 9.47 1.33 -6.94
CA SER A 159 10.63 2.18 -6.64
C SER A 159 10.51 2.73 -5.23
N GLN A 160 11.60 3.25 -4.67
CA GLN A 160 11.57 3.82 -3.33
C GLN A 160 10.54 4.96 -3.21
N THR A 161 10.39 5.78 -4.25
CA THR A 161 9.41 6.88 -4.28
C THR A 161 7.98 6.36 -4.26
N ILE A 162 7.67 5.31 -5.03
CA ILE A 162 6.34 4.68 -5.05
C ILE A 162 5.99 4.14 -3.67
N GLU A 163 6.93 3.42 -3.05
CA GLU A 163 6.75 2.86 -1.71
C GLU A 163 6.58 3.94 -0.65
N ASN A 164 7.36 5.02 -0.72
CA ASN A 164 7.22 6.17 0.17
C ASN A 164 5.84 6.83 0.01
N ALA A 165 5.34 6.99 -1.22
CA ALA A 165 4.00 7.55 -1.47
C ALA A 165 2.90 6.69 -0.82
N ILE A 166 2.98 5.36 -0.96
CA ILE A 166 2.04 4.42 -0.32
C ILE A 166 2.07 4.57 1.22
N VAL A 167 3.26 4.60 1.82
CA VAL A 167 3.43 4.80 3.27
C VAL A 167 2.87 6.17 3.71
N ALA A 168 3.04 7.20 2.89
CA ALA A 168 2.48 8.52 3.16
C ALA A 168 0.94 8.52 3.08
N PHE A 169 0.32 7.75 2.20
CA PHE A 169 -1.15 7.60 2.18
C PHE A 169 -1.67 6.98 3.47
N ASP A 170 -1.02 5.93 3.97
CA ASP A 170 -1.38 5.29 5.24
C ASP A 170 -1.24 6.27 6.41
N THR A 171 -0.16 7.06 6.40
CA THR A 171 0.12 8.08 7.41
C THR A 171 -0.93 9.20 7.38
N ALA A 172 -1.27 9.71 6.20
CA ALA A 172 -2.30 10.72 5.98
C ALA A 172 -3.68 10.22 6.44
N THR A 173 -4.06 9.01 6.04
CA THR A 173 -5.32 8.37 6.43
C THR A 173 -5.44 8.28 7.94
N LYS A 174 -4.36 7.87 8.62
CA LYS A 174 -4.33 7.78 10.08
C LYS A 174 -4.44 9.16 10.73
N ALA A 175 -3.68 10.15 10.27
CA ALA A 175 -3.73 11.51 10.81
C ALA A 175 -5.12 12.15 10.63
N ILE A 176 -5.78 11.93 9.49
CA ILE A 176 -7.16 12.38 9.23
C ILE A 176 -8.13 11.75 10.23
N ALA A 177 -8.00 10.45 10.52
CA ALA A 177 -8.85 9.77 11.50
C ALA A 177 -8.63 10.28 12.94
N GLU A 178 -7.39 10.59 13.30
CA GLU A 178 -7.04 11.20 14.59
C GLU A 178 -7.65 12.61 14.72
N ALA A 179 -7.52 13.43 13.67
CA ALA A 179 -8.12 14.76 13.60
C ALA A 179 -9.66 14.74 13.68
N ASP A 180 -10.30 13.83 12.94
CA ASP A 180 -11.76 13.63 12.97
C ASP A 180 -12.27 13.24 14.37
N THR A 181 -11.51 12.38 15.06
CA THR A 181 -11.79 12.01 16.46
C THR A 181 -11.68 13.23 17.38
N ALA A 182 -10.62 14.03 17.26
CA ALA A 182 -10.41 15.22 18.08
C ALA A 182 -11.50 16.29 17.84
N ILE A 183 -11.93 16.46 16.59
CA ILE A 183 -13.04 17.36 16.21
C ILE A 183 -14.34 16.87 16.85
N THR A 184 -14.68 15.59 16.69
CA THR A 184 -15.89 14.99 17.27
C THR A 184 -15.93 15.18 18.78
N ASP A 185 -14.83 14.90 19.48
CA ASP A 185 -14.71 15.11 20.93
C ASP A 185 -14.93 16.57 21.34
N ALA A 186 -14.44 17.52 20.55
CA ALA A 186 -14.63 18.94 20.80
C ALA A 186 -16.09 19.37 20.55
N GLU A 187 -16.73 18.86 19.50
CA GLU A 187 -18.14 19.10 19.20
C GLU A 187 -19.08 18.55 20.27
N GLU A 188 -18.82 17.35 20.79
CA GLU A 188 -19.60 16.75 21.88
C GLU A 188 -19.53 17.60 23.17
N ARG A 189 -18.45 18.37 23.34
CA ARG A 189 -18.29 19.36 24.42
C ARG A 189 -18.92 20.72 24.08
N GLY A 190 -19.60 20.83 22.95
CA GLY A 190 -20.25 22.03 22.45
C GLY A 190 -19.26 23.16 22.14
N LEU A 191 -18.06 22.83 21.65
CA LEU A 191 -17.05 23.78 21.23
C LEU A 191 -17.24 24.15 19.76
N ASP A 192 -16.80 25.35 19.40
CA ASP A 192 -16.69 25.75 18.00
C ASP A 192 -15.43 25.12 17.38
N VAL A 193 -15.62 24.42 16.27
CA VAL A 193 -14.60 23.62 15.57
C VAL A 193 -14.56 23.94 14.07
N GLU A 194 -15.19 25.02 13.62
CA GLU A 194 -15.29 25.34 12.18
C GLU A 194 -13.91 25.44 11.51
N GLU A 195 -12.93 26.06 12.16
CA GLU A 195 -11.57 26.14 11.61
C GLU A 195 -10.88 24.77 11.52
N ALA A 196 -11.13 23.88 12.49
CA ALA A 196 -10.59 22.52 12.47
C ALA A 196 -11.23 21.69 11.35
N LYS A 197 -12.55 21.83 11.14
CA LYS A 197 -13.26 21.19 10.02
C LYS A 197 -12.76 21.66 8.66
N ASN A 198 -12.43 22.94 8.51
CA ASN A 198 -11.87 23.46 7.26
C ASN A 198 -10.49 22.84 6.96
N SER A 199 -9.61 22.74 7.96
CA SER A 199 -8.32 22.04 7.80
C SER A 199 -8.51 20.54 7.53
N LEU A 200 -9.49 19.89 8.17
CA LEU A 200 -9.81 18.47 7.90
C LEU A 200 -10.33 18.28 6.46
N ALA A 201 -11.17 19.18 5.96
CA ALA A 201 -11.65 19.14 4.58
C ALA A 201 -10.50 19.29 3.58
N LEU A 202 -9.58 20.21 3.84
CA LEU A 202 -8.36 20.39 3.05
C LEU A 202 -7.45 19.15 3.08
N ALA A 203 -7.29 18.51 4.25
CA ALA A 203 -6.53 17.26 4.36
C ALA A 203 -7.12 16.14 3.50
N ASN A 204 -8.45 16.01 3.47
CA ASN A 204 -9.14 15.03 2.61
C ASN A 204 -8.98 15.36 1.12
N GLU A 205 -8.99 16.64 0.75
CA GLU A 205 -8.74 17.08 -0.63
C GLU A 205 -7.33 16.69 -1.07
N TYR A 206 -6.31 16.99 -0.26
CA TYR A 206 -4.93 16.60 -0.53
C TYR A 206 -4.75 15.09 -0.64
N LEU A 207 -5.35 14.29 0.26
CA LEU A 207 -5.29 12.83 0.16
C LEU A 207 -5.96 12.32 -1.13
N SER A 208 -7.09 12.90 -1.52
CA SER A 208 -7.77 12.56 -2.78
C SER A 208 -6.89 12.87 -4.00
N ASN A 209 -6.25 14.04 -4.01
CA ASN A 209 -5.34 14.44 -5.09
C ASN A 209 -4.11 13.51 -5.15
N ALA A 210 -3.53 13.19 -4.00
CA ALA A 210 -2.41 12.26 -3.88
C ALA A 210 -2.72 10.90 -4.50
N GLN A 211 -3.89 10.33 -4.19
CA GLN A 211 -4.34 9.06 -4.77
C GLN A 211 -4.55 9.16 -6.28
N GLN A 212 -5.14 10.26 -6.76
CA GLN A 212 -5.31 10.48 -8.20
C GLN A 212 -3.95 10.53 -8.92
N LEU A 213 -3.00 11.31 -8.42
CA LEU A 213 -1.65 11.44 -8.97
C LEU A 213 -0.92 10.10 -9.01
N TYR A 214 -1.10 9.26 -7.98
CA TYR A 214 -0.55 7.91 -7.95
C TYR A 214 -1.09 7.04 -9.08
N TYR A 215 -2.41 7.07 -9.33
CA TYR A 215 -3.01 6.31 -10.42
C TYR A 215 -2.63 6.83 -11.81
N GLU A 216 -2.29 8.12 -11.90
CA GLU A 216 -1.68 8.78 -13.08
C GLU A 216 -0.17 8.49 -13.21
N SER A 217 0.40 7.61 -12.38
CA SER A 217 1.81 7.22 -12.40
C SER A 217 2.79 8.37 -12.07
N LYS A 218 2.35 9.33 -11.25
CA LYS A 218 3.15 10.47 -10.76
C LYS A 218 3.46 10.31 -9.26
N ALA A 219 4.30 9.34 -8.93
CA ALA A 219 4.58 8.98 -7.54
C ALA A 219 5.22 10.11 -6.69
N GLU A 220 6.05 10.96 -7.30
CA GLU A 220 6.67 12.10 -6.60
C GLU A 220 5.61 13.14 -6.17
N ASP A 221 4.78 13.58 -7.12
CA ASP A 221 3.69 14.52 -6.85
C ASP A 221 2.68 13.93 -5.85
N ALA A 222 2.39 12.63 -5.99
CA ALA A 222 1.51 11.92 -5.07
C ALA A 222 2.05 11.87 -3.64
N LEU A 223 3.37 11.67 -3.47
CA LEU A 223 4.02 11.73 -2.16
C LEU A 223 3.90 13.13 -1.55
N GLU A 224 4.19 14.18 -2.32
CA GLU A 224 4.08 15.57 -1.84
C GLU A 224 2.66 15.89 -1.36
N GLU A 225 1.63 15.53 -2.13
CA GLU A 225 0.25 15.78 -1.74
C GLU A 225 -0.18 14.94 -0.52
N ALA A 226 0.34 13.73 -0.37
CA ALA A 226 0.10 12.93 0.83
C ALA A 226 0.72 13.56 2.09
N GLU A 227 1.92 14.14 1.98
CA GLU A 227 2.56 14.88 3.07
C GLU A 227 1.78 16.16 3.41
N ASN A 228 1.24 16.87 2.40
CA ASN A 228 0.33 18.00 2.62
C ASN A 228 -0.94 17.58 3.37
N ALA A 229 -1.50 16.42 3.03
CA ALA A 229 -2.65 15.86 3.74
C ALA A 229 -2.34 15.59 5.21
N VAL A 230 -1.16 15.02 5.53
CA VAL A 230 -0.70 14.83 6.91
C VAL A 230 -0.61 16.16 7.66
N ASN A 231 0.02 17.16 7.06
CA ASN A 231 0.21 18.47 7.68
C ASN A 231 -1.12 19.18 7.97
N ALA A 232 -2.06 19.15 7.01
CA ALA A 232 -3.39 19.72 7.18
C ALA A 232 -4.23 18.97 8.23
N ALA A 233 -4.09 17.64 8.32
CA ALA A 233 -4.75 16.84 9.34
C ALA A 233 -4.22 17.15 10.75
N GLN A 234 -2.90 17.27 10.90
CA GLN A 234 -2.28 17.69 12.16
C GLN A 234 -2.70 19.11 12.57
N GLU A 235 -2.85 20.02 11.61
CA GLU A 235 -3.39 21.36 11.87
C GLU A 235 -4.85 21.30 12.36
N ALA A 236 -5.68 20.45 11.76
CA ALA A 236 -7.06 20.22 12.17
C ALA A 236 -7.14 19.69 13.61
N GLU A 237 -6.32 18.68 13.94
CA GLU A 237 -6.22 18.12 15.29
C GLU A 237 -5.79 19.18 16.32
N ALA A 238 -4.77 19.99 15.98
CA ALA A 238 -4.26 21.05 16.84
C ALA A 238 -5.32 22.13 17.10
N LYS A 239 -6.08 22.54 16.07
CA LYS A 239 -7.19 23.51 16.19
C LYS A 239 -8.31 22.97 17.09
N ALA A 240 -8.71 21.71 16.90
CA ALA A 240 -9.71 21.06 17.76
C ALA A 240 -9.25 20.99 19.23
N SER A 241 -7.98 20.60 19.45
CA SER A 241 -7.37 20.52 20.78
C SER A 241 -7.23 21.89 21.46
N ALA A 242 -6.92 22.94 20.69
CA ALA A 242 -6.85 24.31 21.19
C ALA A 242 -8.24 24.80 21.67
N ALA A 243 -9.32 24.48 20.96
CA ALA A 243 -10.68 24.82 21.38
C ALA A 243 -11.03 24.19 22.75
N VAL A 244 -10.59 22.95 22.99
CA VAL A 244 -10.79 22.25 24.27
C VAL A 244 -10.04 22.96 25.40
N SER A 245 -8.77 23.30 25.19
CA SER A 245 -7.95 23.95 26.22
C SER A 245 -8.40 25.37 26.54
N GLY A 246 -8.81 26.16 25.53
CA GLY A 246 -9.29 27.54 25.69
C GLY A 246 -10.53 27.68 26.57
N ARG A 247 -11.49 26.74 26.48
CA ARG A 247 -12.69 26.76 27.35
C ARG A 247 -12.38 26.39 28.79
N SER A 248 -11.36 25.57 29.03
CA SER A 248 -10.91 25.22 30.39
C SER A 248 -10.49 26.48 31.15
N TYR A 249 -9.77 27.41 30.51
CA TYR A 249 -9.38 28.69 31.11
C TYR A 249 -10.56 29.64 31.38
N LEU A 250 -11.55 29.68 30.48
CA LEU A 250 -12.76 30.50 30.68
C LEU A 250 -13.60 30.02 31.88
N ASN A 251 -13.74 28.71 32.07
CA ASN A 251 -14.46 28.15 33.21
C ASN A 251 -13.77 28.49 34.54
N TYR A 252 -12.44 28.43 34.62
CA TYR A 252 -11.69 28.86 35.82
C TYR A 252 -11.81 30.37 36.08
N GLY A 253 -11.80 31.20 35.03
CA GLY A 253 -11.99 32.65 35.14
C GLY A 253 -13.37 33.01 35.69
N ILE A 254 -14.42 32.34 35.23
CA ILE A 254 -15.80 32.55 35.72
C ILE A 254 -15.92 32.08 37.18
N ILE A 255 -15.35 30.94 37.55
CA ILE A 255 -15.36 30.45 38.94
C ILE A 255 -14.61 31.42 39.86
N ALA A 256 -13.44 31.91 39.45
CA ALA A 256 -12.68 32.89 40.23
C ALA A 256 -13.45 34.22 40.41
N ALA A 257 -14.11 34.72 39.37
CA ALA A 257 -14.94 35.92 39.43
C ALA A 257 -16.12 35.75 40.40
N VAL A 258 -16.80 34.60 40.38
CA VAL A 258 -17.92 34.29 41.29
C VAL A 258 -17.45 34.22 42.75
N ILE A 259 -16.29 33.63 43.03
CA ILE A 259 -15.71 33.57 44.38
C ILE A 259 -15.37 34.98 44.89
N ILE A 260 -14.78 35.84 44.06
CA ILE A 260 -14.45 37.22 44.43
C ILE A 260 -15.73 38.00 44.78
N VAL A 261 -16.77 37.90 43.95
CA VAL A 261 -18.07 38.56 44.21
C VAL A 261 -18.69 38.08 45.52
N ALA A 262 -18.67 36.77 45.79
CA ALA A 262 -19.19 36.21 47.03
C ALA A 262 -18.45 36.73 48.28
N ILE A 263 -17.12 36.84 48.22
CA ILE A 263 -16.29 37.39 49.31
C ILE A 263 -16.63 38.86 49.58
N VAL A 264 -16.79 39.67 48.53
CA VAL A 264 -17.15 41.09 48.64
C VAL A 264 -18.53 41.25 49.28
N VAL A 265 -19.53 40.46 48.86
CA VAL A 265 -20.87 40.47 49.44
C VAL A 265 -20.82 40.05 50.93
N PHE A 266 -20.04 39.03 51.26
CA PHE A 266 -19.88 38.57 52.64
C PHE A 266 -19.22 39.64 53.53
N MET A 267 -18.20 40.34 53.03
CA MET A 267 -17.60 41.49 53.74
C MET A 267 -18.60 42.62 53.95
N LEU A 268 -19.39 42.97 52.94
CA LEU A 268 -20.43 44.01 53.06
C LEU A 268 -21.50 43.62 54.09
N LEU A 269 -21.92 42.36 54.12
CA LEU A 269 -22.86 41.84 55.13
C LEU A 269 -22.28 41.90 56.54
N LEU A 270 -21.00 41.56 56.72
CA LEU A 270 -20.31 41.67 58.01
C LEU A 270 -20.16 43.13 58.46
N GLN A 271 -19.86 44.05 57.55
CA GLN A 271 -19.78 45.49 57.85
C GLN A 271 -21.16 46.05 58.25
N GLN A 272 -22.24 45.67 57.55
CA GLN A 272 -23.60 46.04 57.94
C GLN A 272 -23.98 45.49 59.32
N ARG A 273 -23.56 44.25 59.63
CA ARG A 273 -23.80 43.64 60.94
C ARG A 273 -23.03 44.33 62.07
N LYS A 274 -21.81 44.81 61.81
CA LYS A 274 -21.05 45.63 62.76
C LYS A 274 -21.69 47.00 62.99
N ARG A 275 -22.20 47.67 61.93
CA ARG A 275 -22.94 48.94 62.08
C ARG A 275 -24.23 48.78 62.91
N LYS A 276 -24.92 47.64 62.82
CA LYS A 276 -26.10 47.36 63.64
C LYS A 276 -25.80 46.95 65.10
N ARG A 277 -24.53 46.70 65.45
CA ARG A 277 -24.10 46.37 66.82
C ARG A 277 -23.29 47.48 67.51
N GLY A 278 -23.14 48.63 66.87
CA GLY A 278 -22.61 49.85 67.49
C GLY A 278 -23.70 50.64 68.22
N VAL A 279 -24.33 50.04 69.24
CA VAL A 279 -25.04 50.75 70.31
C VAL A 279 -24.81 49.93 71.58
N TYR A 280 -23.73 50.27 72.28
CA TYR A 280 -23.65 50.66 73.70
C TYR A 280 -22.18 50.94 74.03
#